data_AF-A0A928KUK1-F1
#
_entry.id   AF-A0A928KUK1-F1
#
_cell.length_a   1.000
_cell.length_b   1.000
_cell.length_c   1.000
_cell.angle_alpha   90.00
_cell.angle_beta   90.00
_cell.angle_gamma   90.00
#
_symmetry.space_group_name_H-M   'P 1'
#
loop_
_entity.id
_entity.type
_entity.pdbx_description
1 polymer ?
#
loop_
_entity_poly.entity_id
_entity_poly.type
_entity_poly.pdbx_seq_one_letter_code
_entity_poly.pdbx_strand_id
1 'polypeptide(L)'
;MFYVPQLPCYKIYKESAHALRIVWFENESSMGHFKQECVGDFLIQFLEMDLTEYEAAVWQFGSGTDFEPELLIKLGYAELKTQMLNAADLLSRNLHLHRFLVGVMTQFFEDEKLTDIDQMKSAYLELVYIIQMHRQFSTGMVFCLDDSLYPEISMPRKFSGFIQSSKRLRNYKFQTGYGMAPVDKHGNLDYASVRQMNDSEMLLEEQLDIIHGDRDGVSLLPFTWILSFEDLIVYDFMELVSRGLRVKRCKLCNRYFVLKNKHHAEYCSRKTENGRTCKQVGPKLVFNAELEKPENTALREYERIRRMKQQQLERDRNKETEETMGQAQAKFDKWSIPAMALREKFIAGIIEDDEFLTGIKNIALC
;
A
#
# COMPACT_ATOMS: atom_id res chain seq x y z
N MET A 1 18.36 28.18 0.93
CA MET A 1 17.87 27.88 -0.43
C MET A 1 18.08 26.40 -0.67
N PHE A 2 17.02 25.61 -0.80
CA PHE A 2 17.15 24.17 -1.04
C PHE A 2 17.53 23.96 -2.51
N TYR A 3 18.62 23.23 -2.78
CA TYR A 3 18.93 22.80 -4.13
C TYR A 3 17.88 21.79 -4.59
N VAL A 4 17.12 22.15 -5.63
CA VAL A 4 16.19 21.25 -6.33
C VAL A 4 16.87 20.79 -7.61
N PRO A 5 17.15 19.48 -7.78
CA PRO A 5 17.91 19.00 -8.94
C PRO A 5 17.13 19.11 -10.25
N GLN A 6 15.82 18.86 -10.21
CA GLN A 6 14.89 18.97 -11.34
C GLN A 6 13.44 18.99 -10.84
N LEU A 7 12.49 19.27 -11.74
CA LEU A 7 11.05 19.18 -11.49
C LEU A 7 10.38 18.27 -12.53
N PRO A 8 9.39 17.45 -12.14
CA PRO A 8 9.01 17.16 -10.75
C PRO A 8 10.08 16.30 -10.05
N CYS A 9 10.18 16.43 -8.72
CA CYS A 9 11.02 15.55 -7.91
C CYS A 9 10.42 15.39 -6.51
N TYR A 10 10.72 14.26 -5.86
CA TYR A 10 10.43 14.04 -4.46
C TYR A 10 11.69 13.86 -3.63
N LYS A 11 11.59 14.22 -2.35
CA LYS A 11 12.58 13.95 -1.33
C LYS A 11 11.96 13.03 -0.29
N ILE A 12 12.51 11.82 -0.16
CA ILE A 12 12.00 10.80 0.76
C ILE A 12 12.90 10.72 2.00
N TYR A 13 12.26 10.76 3.16
CA TYR A 13 12.86 10.50 4.46
C TYR A 13 12.26 9.24 5.09
N LYS A 14 13.08 8.48 5.80
CA LYS A 14 12.59 7.36 6.61
C LYS A 14 11.94 7.91 7.88
N GLU A 15 10.73 7.47 8.16
CA GLU A 15 9.99 7.89 9.36
C GLU A 15 9.83 6.74 10.37
N SER A 16 9.62 5.51 9.90
CA SER A 16 9.55 4.34 10.77
C SER A 16 9.88 3.06 10.01
N ALA A 17 9.76 1.91 10.68
CA ALA A 17 9.93 0.58 10.09
C ALA A 17 8.95 0.28 8.93
N HIS A 18 7.84 1.00 8.79
CA HIS A 18 6.87 0.77 7.70
C HIS A 18 6.44 2.03 6.95
N ALA A 19 6.80 3.23 7.42
CA ALA A 19 6.34 4.48 6.83
C ALA A 19 7.49 5.33 6.29
N LEU A 20 7.16 6.11 5.26
CA LEU A 20 8.04 7.07 4.62
C LEU A 20 7.37 8.45 4.65
N ARG A 21 8.20 9.48 4.82
CA ARG A 21 7.79 10.88 4.68
C ARG A 21 8.28 11.38 3.33
N ILE A 22 7.37 11.88 2.51
CA ILE A 22 7.67 12.38 1.17
C ILE A 22 7.41 13.88 1.14
N VAL A 23 8.41 14.64 0.70
CA VAL A 23 8.27 16.04 0.33
C VAL A 23 8.28 16.11 -1.19
N TRP A 24 7.27 16.73 -1.78
CA TRP A 24 7.24 16.99 -3.22
C TRP A 24 7.45 18.47 -3.48
N PHE A 25 8.00 18.79 -4.63
CA PHE A 25 8.26 20.16 -5.06
C PHE A 25 7.36 20.50 -6.25
N GLU A 26 6.50 21.51 -6.11
CA GLU A 26 5.83 22.14 -7.26
C GLU A 26 6.81 23.02 -8.04
N ASN A 27 7.64 23.77 -7.32
CA ASN A 27 8.72 24.59 -7.87
C ASN A 27 9.82 24.80 -6.81
N GLU A 28 10.85 25.59 -7.12
CA GLU A 28 11.98 25.83 -6.20
C GLU A 28 11.57 26.48 -4.87
N SER A 29 10.40 27.11 -4.82
CA SER A 29 9.90 27.87 -3.66
C SER A 29 8.64 27.27 -3.03
N SER A 30 7.99 26.31 -3.70
CA SER A 30 6.72 25.71 -3.28
C SER A 30 6.88 24.20 -3.18
N MET A 31 6.59 23.69 -1.99
CA MET A 31 6.64 22.28 -1.68
C MET A 31 5.41 21.88 -0.86
N GLY A 32 5.00 20.62 -1.00
CA GLY A 32 4.11 19.99 -0.05
C GLY A 32 4.69 18.70 0.47
N HIS A 33 3.99 18.07 1.41
CA HIS A 33 4.44 16.81 1.98
C HIS A 33 3.28 15.86 2.25
N PHE A 34 3.54 14.56 2.22
CA PHE A 34 2.60 13.54 2.62
C PHE A 34 3.33 12.35 3.24
N LYS A 35 2.55 11.49 3.90
CA LYS A 35 3.05 10.27 4.53
C LYS A 35 2.55 9.07 3.74
N GLN A 36 3.47 8.17 3.43
CA GLN A 36 3.13 6.83 2.98
C GLN A 36 3.07 5.93 4.22
N GLU A 37 1.87 5.47 4.56
CA GLU A 37 1.61 4.64 5.74
C GLU A 37 2.17 3.21 5.64
N CYS A 38 2.44 2.76 4.41
CA CYS A 38 3.10 1.49 4.14
C CYS A 38 4.04 1.61 2.94
N VAL A 39 5.33 1.38 3.17
CA VAL A 39 6.29 1.09 2.12
C VAL A 39 5.71 0.05 1.16
N GLY A 40 5.87 0.27 -0.14
CA GLY A 40 5.33 -0.60 -1.19
C GLY A 40 3.95 -0.20 -1.71
N ASP A 41 3.26 0.74 -1.07
CA ASP A 41 1.95 1.21 -1.54
C ASP A 41 2.02 1.82 -2.95
N PHE A 42 3.07 2.55 -3.35
CA PHE A 42 3.17 3.08 -4.71
C PHE A 42 3.37 1.96 -5.73
N LEU A 43 4.26 1.02 -5.42
CA LEU A 43 4.47 -0.17 -6.24
C LEU A 43 3.16 -0.94 -6.43
N ILE A 44 2.45 -1.28 -5.35
CA ILE A 44 1.20 -2.04 -5.44
C ILE A 44 0.14 -1.26 -6.21
N GLN A 45 -0.03 0.04 -5.94
CA GLN A 45 -1.00 0.87 -6.66
C GLN A 45 -0.72 0.90 -8.16
N PHE A 46 0.55 1.01 -8.57
CA PHE A 46 0.96 0.95 -9.96
C PHE A 46 0.67 -0.41 -10.60
N LEU A 47 1.08 -1.49 -9.95
CA LEU A 47 0.93 -2.85 -10.50
C LEU A 47 -0.54 -3.32 -10.55
N GLU A 48 -1.42 -2.72 -9.75
CA GLU A 48 -2.87 -3.00 -9.80
C GLU A 48 -3.63 -2.17 -10.84
N MET A 49 -2.97 -1.26 -11.55
CA MET A 49 -3.60 -0.51 -12.63
C MET A 49 -3.95 -1.43 -13.80
N ASP A 50 -5.15 -1.23 -14.37
CA ASP A 50 -5.50 -1.75 -15.68
C ASP A 50 -4.95 -0.80 -16.74
N LEU A 51 -3.99 -1.28 -17.53
CA LEU A 51 -3.34 -0.50 -18.58
C LEU A 51 -3.93 -0.76 -19.97
N THR A 52 -5.03 -1.51 -20.10
CA THR A 52 -5.56 -1.93 -21.42
C THR A 52 -5.84 -0.76 -22.35
N GLU A 53 -6.55 0.26 -21.87
CA GLU A 53 -6.87 1.48 -22.63
C GLU A 53 -5.61 2.29 -22.95
N TYR A 54 -4.70 2.39 -21.97
CA TYR A 54 -3.42 3.07 -22.13
C TYR A 54 -2.53 2.41 -23.19
N GLU A 55 -2.36 1.09 -23.13
CA GLU A 55 -1.60 0.33 -24.13
C GLU A 55 -2.18 0.56 -25.53
N ALA A 56 -3.51 0.47 -25.68
CA ALA A 56 -4.18 0.70 -26.96
C ALA A 56 -3.94 2.11 -27.51
N ALA A 57 -3.88 3.14 -26.66
CA ALA A 57 -3.55 4.51 -27.05
C ALA A 57 -2.07 4.64 -27.45
N VAL A 58 -1.15 4.09 -26.67
CA VAL A 58 0.30 4.16 -26.94
C VAL A 58 0.66 3.49 -28.26
N TRP A 59 0.05 2.35 -28.58
CA TRP A 59 0.35 1.61 -29.81
C TRP A 59 -0.19 2.27 -31.10
N GLN A 60 -0.87 3.41 -31.01
CA GLN A 60 -1.20 4.22 -32.19
C GLN A 60 0.00 5.02 -32.70
N PHE A 61 1.01 5.25 -31.85
CA PHE A 61 2.19 6.05 -32.19
C PHE A 61 3.36 5.23 -32.76
N GLY A 62 3.27 3.91 -32.74
CA GLY A 62 4.35 3.02 -33.15
C GLY A 62 4.19 1.60 -32.61
N SER A 63 5.21 0.76 -32.82
CA SER A 63 5.24 -0.62 -32.33
C SER A 63 6.49 -0.92 -31.51
N GLY A 64 6.32 -1.48 -30.32
CA GLY A 64 7.45 -1.80 -29.46
C GLY A 64 8.24 -0.54 -29.09
N THR A 65 9.48 -0.43 -29.56
CA THR A 65 10.33 0.78 -29.38
C THR A 65 10.45 1.62 -30.65
N ASP A 66 9.75 1.23 -31.72
CA ASP A 66 9.82 1.87 -33.02
C ASP A 66 8.68 2.87 -33.15
N PHE A 67 9.01 4.15 -33.04
CA PHE A 67 8.11 5.29 -33.25
C PHE A 67 7.82 5.48 -34.75
N GLU A 68 6.58 5.84 -35.11
CA GLU A 68 6.13 6.08 -36.48
C GLU A 68 6.31 7.57 -36.88
N PRO A 69 7.41 7.96 -37.55
CA PRO A 69 7.70 9.37 -37.82
C PRO A 69 6.73 10.01 -38.83
N GLU A 70 6.07 9.22 -39.67
CA GLU A 70 5.07 9.72 -40.62
C GLU A 70 3.89 10.41 -39.93
N LEU A 71 3.60 10.08 -38.67
CA LEU A 71 2.55 10.72 -37.88
C LEU A 71 2.80 12.23 -37.71
N LEU A 72 4.06 12.64 -37.60
CA LEU A 72 4.41 14.06 -37.49
C LEU A 72 4.05 14.83 -38.76
N ILE A 73 4.22 14.21 -39.94
CA ILE A 73 3.85 14.80 -41.23
C ILE A 73 2.33 14.84 -41.38
N LYS A 74 1.63 13.77 -40.97
CA LYS A 74 0.17 13.63 -41.14
C LYS A 74 -0.63 14.52 -40.20
N LEU A 75 -0.23 14.62 -38.93
CA LEU A 75 -0.97 15.33 -37.89
C LEU A 75 -0.40 16.72 -37.59
N GLY A 76 0.89 16.93 -37.84
CA GLY A 76 1.63 18.09 -37.37
C GLY A 76 2.04 17.97 -35.89
N TYR A 77 3.01 18.79 -35.50
CA TYR A 77 3.64 18.74 -34.16
C TYR A 77 2.62 18.94 -33.03
N ALA A 78 1.81 20.00 -33.11
CA ALA A 78 0.91 20.37 -32.01
C ALA A 78 -0.16 19.30 -31.74
N GLU A 79 -0.72 18.71 -32.79
CA GLU A 79 -1.74 17.67 -32.67
C GLU A 79 -1.15 16.36 -32.13
N LEU A 80 0.01 15.94 -32.67
CA LEU A 80 0.67 14.72 -32.19
C LEU A 80 1.10 14.84 -30.71
N LYS A 81 1.65 15.99 -30.32
CA LYS A 81 1.97 16.30 -28.92
C LYS A 81 0.73 16.17 -28.03
N THR A 82 -0.40 16.77 -28.43
CA THR A 82 -1.66 16.70 -27.70
C THR A 82 -2.13 15.25 -27.56
N GLN A 83 -2.10 14.45 -28.63
CA GLN A 83 -2.51 13.04 -28.56
C GLN A 83 -1.63 12.21 -27.62
N MET A 84 -0.32 12.44 -27.61
CA MET A 84 0.60 11.77 -26.68
C MET A 84 0.33 12.17 -25.23
N LEU A 85 0.03 13.44 -24.96
CA LEU A 85 -0.36 13.89 -23.61
C LEU A 85 -1.71 13.30 -23.19
N ASN A 86 -2.68 13.20 -24.10
CA ASN A 86 -3.96 12.54 -23.83
C ASN A 86 -3.76 11.05 -23.45
N ALA A 87 -2.80 10.36 -24.09
CA ALA A 87 -2.45 9.00 -23.70
C ALA A 87 -1.88 8.96 -22.27
N ALA A 88 -1.03 9.92 -21.89
CA ALA A 88 -0.56 10.04 -20.51
C ALA A 88 -1.70 10.31 -19.51
N ASP A 89 -2.71 11.12 -19.89
CA ASP A 89 -3.86 11.46 -19.05
C ASP A 89 -4.75 10.26 -18.69
N LEU A 90 -4.70 9.17 -19.46
CA LEU A 90 -5.34 7.89 -19.09
C LEU A 90 -4.80 7.33 -17.77
N LEU A 91 -3.58 7.74 -17.38
CA LEU A 91 -2.92 7.33 -16.13
C LEU A 91 -3.15 8.30 -14.97
N SER A 92 -3.96 9.36 -15.15
CA SER A 92 -4.22 10.42 -14.17
C SER A 92 -4.75 9.94 -12.80
N ARG A 93 -5.37 8.76 -12.75
CA ARG A 93 -5.80 8.13 -11.48
C ARG A 93 -4.63 7.84 -10.54
N ASN A 94 -3.43 7.61 -11.08
CA ASN A 94 -2.20 7.53 -10.32
C ASN A 94 -1.45 8.86 -10.42
N LEU A 95 -1.71 9.75 -9.46
CA LEU A 95 -1.18 11.11 -9.43
C LEU A 95 0.35 11.16 -9.56
N HIS A 96 1.07 10.23 -8.92
CA HIS A 96 2.53 10.22 -8.90
C HIS A 96 3.09 9.82 -10.28
N LEU A 97 2.55 8.75 -10.87
CA LEU A 97 2.89 8.32 -12.23
C LEU A 97 2.63 9.44 -13.23
N HIS A 98 1.40 9.96 -13.25
CA HIS A 98 0.98 11.00 -14.18
C HIS A 98 1.87 12.24 -14.08
N ARG A 99 2.13 12.72 -12.85
CA ARG A 99 2.99 13.88 -12.62
C ARG A 99 4.40 13.69 -13.18
N PHE A 100 5.06 12.58 -12.86
CA PHE A 100 6.42 12.33 -13.35
C PHE A 100 6.44 12.15 -14.88
N LEU A 101 5.48 11.39 -15.43
CA LEU A 101 5.38 11.12 -16.87
C LEU A 101 5.16 12.40 -17.69
N VAL A 102 4.17 13.21 -17.32
CA VAL A 102 3.90 14.48 -18.02
C VAL A 102 5.08 15.43 -17.85
N GLY A 103 5.72 15.45 -16.67
CA GLY A 103 6.91 16.25 -16.41
C GLY A 103 8.07 15.93 -17.37
N VAL A 104 8.43 14.66 -17.51
CA VAL A 104 9.53 14.25 -18.42
C VAL A 104 9.14 14.42 -19.89
N MET A 105 7.89 14.16 -20.27
CA MET A 105 7.43 14.42 -21.64
C MET A 105 7.49 15.91 -21.99
N THR A 106 7.10 16.78 -21.06
CA THR A 106 7.19 18.24 -21.23
C THR A 106 8.63 18.68 -21.45
N GLN A 107 9.57 18.14 -20.67
CA GLN A 107 11.00 18.40 -20.86
C GLN A 107 11.47 18.01 -22.26
N PHE A 108 11.03 16.87 -22.80
CA PHE A 108 11.38 16.49 -24.18
C PHE A 108 10.79 17.46 -25.20
N PHE A 109 9.54 17.86 -25.05
CA PHE A 109 8.89 18.79 -25.98
C PHE A 109 9.46 20.21 -25.93
N GLU A 110 10.13 20.58 -24.84
CA GLU A 110 10.74 21.91 -24.65
C GLU A 110 12.26 21.90 -24.91
N ASP A 111 12.87 20.74 -25.16
CA ASP A 111 14.30 20.65 -25.46
C ASP A 111 14.59 21.08 -26.91
N GLU A 112 14.95 22.35 -27.07
CA GLU A 112 15.33 22.96 -28.36
C GLU A 112 16.55 22.30 -29.03
N LYS A 113 17.31 21.46 -28.33
CA LYS A 113 18.43 20.71 -28.93
C LYS A 113 17.98 19.48 -29.69
N LEU A 114 16.77 18.98 -29.41
CA LEU A 114 16.19 17.84 -30.10
C LEU A 114 15.44 18.30 -31.34
N THR A 115 15.51 17.50 -32.41
CA THR A 115 14.62 17.70 -33.56
C THR A 115 13.19 17.34 -33.16
N ASP A 116 12.18 17.90 -33.83
CA ASP A 116 10.77 17.57 -33.60
C ASP A 116 10.51 16.05 -33.58
N ILE A 117 11.16 15.30 -34.49
CA ILE A 117 11.05 13.83 -34.54
C ILE A 117 11.66 13.19 -33.29
N ASP A 118 12.83 13.65 -32.84
CA ASP A 118 13.49 13.12 -31.65
C ASP A 118 12.73 13.46 -30.36
N GLN A 119 12.10 14.64 -30.29
CA GLN A 119 11.21 15.00 -29.18
C GLN A 119 10.01 14.03 -29.09
N MET A 120 9.32 13.80 -30.22
CA MET A 120 8.18 12.88 -30.29
C MET A 120 8.60 11.43 -29.98
N LYS A 121 9.73 10.99 -30.55
CA LYS A 121 10.27 9.66 -30.29
C LYS A 121 10.61 9.47 -28.81
N SER A 122 11.22 10.47 -28.16
CA SER A 122 11.56 10.41 -26.74
C SER A 122 10.30 10.32 -25.86
N ALA A 123 9.28 11.12 -26.16
CA ALA A 123 7.99 11.04 -25.50
C ALA A 123 7.30 9.68 -25.70
N TYR A 124 7.32 9.12 -26.92
CA TYR A 124 6.80 7.78 -27.21
C TYR A 124 7.52 6.70 -26.40
N LEU A 125 8.85 6.73 -26.37
CA LEU A 125 9.64 5.75 -25.64
C LEU A 125 9.35 5.79 -24.14
N GLU A 126 9.09 6.95 -23.57
CA GLU A 126 8.70 7.06 -22.16
C GLU A 126 7.31 6.47 -21.89
N LEU A 127 6.35 6.68 -22.79
CA LEU A 127 5.03 6.04 -22.70
C LEU A 127 5.15 4.51 -22.75
N VAL A 128 5.91 4.00 -23.72
CA VAL A 128 6.22 2.57 -23.83
C VAL A 128 6.91 2.06 -22.57
N TYR A 129 7.77 2.88 -21.97
CA TYR A 129 8.54 2.49 -20.80
C TYR A 129 7.66 2.19 -19.59
N ILE A 130 6.54 2.90 -19.41
CA ILE A 130 5.56 2.61 -18.35
C ILE A 130 5.02 1.18 -18.46
N ILE A 131 4.71 0.73 -19.69
CA ILE A 131 4.20 -0.62 -19.96
C ILE A 131 5.27 -1.68 -19.62
N GLN A 132 6.51 -1.44 -20.05
CA GLN A 132 7.63 -2.34 -19.80
C GLN A 132 7.94 -2.44 -18.30
N MET A 133 7.94 -1.31 -17.60
CA MET A 133 8.16 -1.22 -16.17
C MET A 133 7.08 -1.96 -15.40
N HIS A 134 5.80 -1.79 -15.76
CA HIS A 134 4.68 -2.50 -15.13
C HIS A 134 4.85 -4.01 -15.22
N ARG A 135 5.19 -4.53 -16.40
CA ARG A 135 5.43 -5.97 -16.63
C ARG A 135 6.63 -6.49 -15.85
N GLN A 136 7.75 -5.74 -15.87
CA GLN A 136 8.97 -6.11 -15.17
C GLN A 136 8.74 -6.19 -13.66
N PHE A 137 8.14 -5.17 -13.06
CA PHE A 137 7.88 -5.13 -11.62
C PHE A 137 6.74 -6.04 -11.17
N SER A 138 5.76 -6.32 -12.03
CA SER A 138 4.77 -7.38 -11.77
C SER A 138 5.45 -8.73 -11.56
N THR A 139 6.39 -9.08 -12.44
CA THR A 139 7.18 -10.32 -12.34
C THR A 139 8.09 -10.29 -11.11
N GLY A 140 8.79 -9.17 -10.88
CA GLY A 140 9.69 -8.98 -9.75
C GLY A 140 9.00 -9.07 -8.39
N MET A 141 7.84 -8.44 -8.24
CA MET A 141 7.05 -8.48 -7.01
C MET A 141 6.59 -9.90 -6.69
N VAL A 142 6.04 -10.62 -7.67
CA VAL A 142 5.58 -12.00 -7.48
C VAL A 142 6.76 -12.91 -7.15
N PHE A 143 7.86 -12.82 -7.90
CA PHE A 143 9.03 -13.68 -7.70
C PHE A 143 9.75 -13.43 -6.36
N CYS A 144 9.93 -12.16 -5.99
CA CYS A 144 10.68 -11.80 -4.80
C CYS A 144 9.81 -11.78 -3.54
N LEU A 145 8.63 -11.17 -3.60
CA LEU A 145 7.89 -10.74 -2.40
C LEU A 145 6.69 -11.62 -2.04
N ASP A 146 6.27 -12.53 -2.92
CA ASP A 146 5.27 -13.55 -2.61
C ASP A 146 5.95 -14.83 -2.09
N ASP A 147 5.90 -15.05 -0.77
CA ASP A 147 6.52 -16.21 -0.13
C ASP A 147 5.82 -17.54 -0.45
N SER A 148 4.60 -17.51 -1.01
CA SER A 148 3.93 -18.75 -1.43
C SER A 148 4.54 -19.36 -2.68
N LEU A 149 5.31 -18.57 -3.43
CA LEU A 149 5.94 -18.97 -4.68
C LEU A 149 7.45 -19.16 -4.46
N TYR A 150 7.96 -20.34 -4.80
CA TYR A 150 9.36 -20.73 -4.61
C TYR A 150 9.87 -20.57 -3.16
N PRO A 151 9.20 -21.18 -2.15
CA PRO A 151 9.59 -21.07 -0.75
C PRO A 151 11.01 -21.63 -0.46
N GLU A 152 11.52 -22.50 -1.33
CA GLU A 152 12.85 -23.08 -1.27
C GLU A 152 13.98 -22.10 -1.67
N ILE A 153 13.65 -21.01 -2.38
CA ILE A 153 14.63 -20.03 -2.84
C ILE A 153 14.67 -18.86 -1.85
N SER A 154 15.85 -18.57 -1.31
CA SER A 154 16.04 -17.46 -0.37
C SER A 154 15.78 -16.10 -1.02
N MET A 155 15.29 -15.15 -0.21
CA MET A 155 15.05 -13.77 -0.66
C MET A 155 16.27 -13.10 -1.32
N PRO A 156 17.50 -13.19 -0.78
CA PRO A 156 18.66 -12.60 -1.43
C PRO A 156 18.92 -13.17 -2.83
N ARG A 157 18.67 -14.47 -3.04
CA ARG A 157 18.82 -15.13 -4.34
C ARG A 157 17.73 -14.68 -5.33
N LYS A 158 16.48 -14.60 -4.88
CA LYS A 158 15.36 -14.04 -5.67
C LYS A 158 15.65 -12.61 -6.10
N PHE A 159 16.02 -11.75 -5.15
CA PHE A 159 16.37 -10.35 -5.41
C PHE A 159 17.55 -10.21 -6.37
N SER A 160 18.61 -10.99 -6.17
CA SER A 160 19.77 -11.00 -7.07
C SER A 160 19.37 -11.36 -8.50
N GLY A 161 18.54 -12.40 -8.68
CA GLY A 161 18.02 -12.78 -9.99
C GLY A 161 17.19 -11.67 -10.65
N PHE A 162 16.32 -11.01 -9.88
CA PHE A 162 15.51 -9.89 -10.38
C PHE A 162 16.37 -8.69 -10.81
N ILE A 163 17.31 -8.24 -9.98
CA ILE A 163 18.18 -7.10 -10.31
C ILE A 163 19.09 -7.43 -11.52
N GLN A 164 19.47 -8.69 -11.71
CA GLN A 164 20.24 -9.12 -12.88
C GLN A 164 19.41 -9.25 -14.16
N SER A 165 18.07 -9.23 -14.07
CA SER A 165 17.17 -9.38 -15.22
C SER A 165 17.27 -8.26 -16.25
N SER A 166 17.71 -7.05 -15.84
CA SER A 166 17.96 -5.94 -16.76
C SER A 166 19.24 -5.19 -16.41
N LYS A 167 19.90 -4.64 -17.44
CA LYS A 167 21.08 -3.77 -17.25
C LYS A 167 20.70 -2.50 -16.48
N ARG A 168 19.47 -2.01 -16.66
CA ARG A 168 18.93 -0.80 -16.00
C ARG A 168 18.82 -0.99 -14.49
N LEU A 169 18.20 -2.08 -14.03
CA LEU A 169 18.09 -2.40 -12.60
C LEU A 169 19.46 -2.67 -11.96
N ARG A 170 20.34 -3.40 -12.67
CA ARG A 170 21.68 -3.76 -12.17
C ARG A 170 22.57 -2.55 -11.86
N ASN A 171 22.39 -1.47 -12.61
CA ASN A 171 23.18 -0.25 -12.48
C ASN A 171 22.40 0.90 -11.84
N TYR A 172 21.23 0.61 -11.25
CA TYR A 172 20.36 1.63 -10.68
C TYR A 172 21.06 2.34 -9.51
N LYS A 173 20.92 3.66 -9.46
CA LYS A 173 21.52 4.50 -8.41
C LYS A 173 20.54 5.58 -8.02
N PHE A 174 20.46 5.85 -6.72
CA PHE A 174 19.72 6.99 -6.20
C PHE A 174 20.68 8.12 -5.82
N GLN A 175 20.23 9.36 -6.01
CA GLN A 175 20.91 10.50 -5.43
C GLN A 175 20.47 10.65 -3.97
N THR A 176 21.42 10.64 -3.04
CA THR A 176 21.17 10.76 -1.59
C THR A 176 21.88 11.97 -1.01
N GLY A 177 21.39 12.47 0.12
CA GLY A 177 22.04 13.55 0.87
C GLY A 177 21.62 13.56 2.33
N TYR A 178 22.09 14.57 3.07
CA TYR A 178 21.72 14.82 4.46
C TYR A 178 21.01 16.16 4.58
N GLY A 179 19.88 16.19 5.28
CA GLY A 179 19.18 17.42 5.64
C GLY A 179 19.29 17.68 7.13
N MET A 180 19.46 18.95 7.53
CA MET A 180 19.29 19.35 8.93
C MET A 180 17.81 19.43 9.23
N ALA A 181 17.35 18.59 10.16
CA ALA A 181 15.95 18.54 10.57
C ALA A 181 15.84 17.98 12.00
N PRO A 182 14.77 18.30 12.75
CA PRO A 182 14.53 17.70 14.05
C PRO A 182 14.29 16.20 13.90
N VAL A 183 14.85 15.42 14.81
CA VAL A 183 14.66 13.97 14.85
C VAL A 183 14.21 13.50 16.22
N ASP A 184 13.40 12.45 16.24
CA ASP A 184 12.94 11.81 17.46
C ASP A 184 14.09 11.10 18.20
N LYS A 185 13.77 10.48 19.34
CA LYS A 185 14.73 9.70 20.14
C LYS A 185 15.31 8.46 19.43
N HIS A 186 14.74 8.08 18.30
CA HIS A 186 15.17 6.95 17.47
C HIS A 186 15.93 7.39 16.21
N GLY A 187 16.13 8.71 16.02
CA GLY A 187 16.81 9.28 14.85
C GLY A 187 15.93 9.36 13.59
N ASN A 188 14.61 9.18 13.72
CA ASN A 188 13.67 9.41 12.61
C ASN A 188 13.21 10.86 12.59
N LEU A 189 12.69 11.34 11.46
CA LEU A 189 12.16 12.71 11.34
C LEU A 189 11.09 13.00 12.40
N ASP A 190 11.30 14.00 13.24
CA ASP A 190 10.26 14.51 14.13
C ASP A 190 9.38 15.49 13.37
N TYR A 191 8.33 14.95 12.78
CA TYR A 191 7.40 15.73 11.97
C TYR A 191 6.62 16.76 12.79
N ALA A 192 6.40 16.56 14.10
CA ALA A 192 5.68 17.51 14.93
C ALA A 192 6.50 18.79 15.09
N SER A 193 7.80 18.65 15.36
CA SER A 193 8.74 19.78 15.43
C SER A 193 8.92 20.48 14.09
N VAL A 194 9.02 19.74 12.98
CA VAL A 194 9.06 20.33 11.62
C VAL A 194 7.84 21.19 11.36
N ARG A 195 6.65 20.68 11.70
CA ARG A 195 5.40 21.40 11.49
C ARG A 195 5.34 22.67 12.34
N GLN A 196 5.73 22.59 13.61
CA GLN A 196 5.77 23.75 14.50
C GLN A 196 6.67 24.87 13.92
N MET A 197 7.84 24.50 13.38
CA MET A 197 8.76 25.46 12.76
C MET A 197 8.21 26.09 11.47
N ASN A 198 7.45 25.33 10.68
CA ASN A 198 6.87 25.84 9.42
C ASN A 198 5.60 26.69 9.65
N ASP A 199 4.80 26.33 10.66
CA ASP A 199 3.53 27.00 10.97
C ASP A 199 3.74 28.28 11.82
N SER A 200 4.97 28.55 12.28
CA SER A 200 5.32 29.68 13.14
C SER A 200 6.34 30.59 12.44
N GLU A 201 6.18 31.91 12.52
CA GLU A 201 7.23 32.88 12.12
C GLU A 201 8.36 32.87 13.16
N MET A 202 9.23 31.86 13.09
CA MET A 202 10.36 31.69 14.02
C MET A 202 11.62 32.35 13.48
N LEU A 203 12.46 32.86 14.37
CA LEU A 203 13.81 33.28 14.02
C LEU A 203 14.69 32.06 13.75
N LEU A 204 15.75 32.25 12.96
CA LEU A 204 16.67 31.17 12.60
C LEU A 204 17.26 30.47 13.84
N GLU A 205 17.67 31.22 14.86
CA GLU A 205 18.24 30.65 16.08
C GLU A 205 17.23 29.74 16.82
N GLU A 206 15.96 30.13 16.88
CA GLU A 206 14.92 29.32 17.52
C GLU A 206 14.66 28.01 16.73
N GLN A 207 14.75 28.06 15.40
CA GLN A 207 14.68 26.86 14.57
C GLN A 207 15.88 25.95 14.80
N LEU A 208 17.08 26.53 14.94
CA LEU A 208 18.31 25.78 15.22
C LEU A 208 18.26 25.13 16.60
N ASP A 209 17.73 25.82 17.63
CA ASP A 209 17.53 25.27 18.96
C ASP A 209 16.59 24.06 18.94
N ILE A 210 15.50 24.10 18.17
CA ILE A 210 14.59 22.96 17.99
C ILE A 210 15.28 21.80 17.28
N ILE A 211 16.05 22.07 16.22
CA ILE A 211 16.76 21.04 15.44
C ILE A 211 17.84 20.37 16.29
N HIS A 212 18.58 21.16 17.06
CA HIS A 212 19.63 20.71 17.97
C HIS A 212 19.04 19.91 19.14
N GLY A 213 18.01 20.43 19.80
CA GLY A 213 17.53 19.94 21.09
C GLY A 213 18.62 20.02 22.16
N ASP A 214 18.64 19.06 23.10
CA ASP A 214 19.69 18.94 24.15
C ASP A 214 20.88 18.03 23.71
N ARG A 215 21.15 17.91 22.41
CA ARG A 215 22.17 16.97 21.89
C ARG A 215 23.51 17.67 21.69
N ASP A 216 24.62 17.04 22.04
CA ASP A 216 25.98 17.57 21.76
C ASP A 216 26.35 17.62 20.25
N GLY A 217 25.45 17.24 19.34
CA GLY A 217 25.74 17.09 17.90
C GLY A 217 24.63 17.55 16.97
N VAL A 218 24.94 17.68 15.67
CA VAL A 218 24.01 18.15 14.65
C VAL A 218 23.07 17.04 14.18
N SER A 219 21.78 17.32 14.18
CA SER A 219 20.76 16.41 13.65
C SER A 219 20.79 16.38 12.11
N LEU A 220 21.48 15.38 11.54
CA LEU A 220 21.56 15.15 10.10
C LEU A 220 20.73 13.93 9.71
N LEU A 221 19.65 14.17 8.95
CA LEU A 221 18.75 13.12 8.50
C LEU A 221 19.05 12.74 7.03
N PRO A 222 19.35 11.46 6.73
CA PRO A 222 19.56 11.03 5.37
C PRO A 222 18.25 11.08 4.58
N PHE A 223 18.35 11.47 3.31
CA PHE A 223 17.23 11.49 2.38
C PHE A 223 17.63 10.92 1.03
N THR A 224 16.62 10.57 0.26
CA THR A 224 16.77 10.10 -1.13
C THR A 224 15.95 10.99 -2.07
N TRP A 225 16.58 11.44 -3.14
CA TRP A 225 15.88 12.09 -4.25
C TRP A 225 15.24 11.04 -5.16
N ILE A 226 13.99 11.30 -5.52
CA ILE A 226 13.22 10.59 -6.53
C ILE A 226 13.02 11.56 -7.67
N LEU A 227 13.70 11.31 -8.79
CA LEU A 227 13.75 12.19 -9.94
C LEU A 227 12.86 11.69 -11.09
N SER A 228 12.49 10.42 -11.05
CA SER A 228 11.60 9.78 -12.02
C SER A 228 10.55 8.90 -11.33
N PHE A 229 9.52 8.52 -12.08
CA PHE A 229 8.56 7.52 -11.58
C PHE A 229 9.23 6.16 -11.34
N GLU A 230 10.20 5.79 -12.17
CA GLU A 230 10.99 4.58 -11.97
C GLU A 230 11.75 4.61 -10.64
N ASP A 231 12.35 5.74 -10.27
CA ASP A 231 13.01 5.88 -8.97
C ASP A 231 12.04 5.55 -7.85
N LEU A 232 10.80 6.04 -7.94
CA LEU A 232 9.78 5.81 -6.92
C LEU A 232 9.48 4.32 -6.79
N ILE A 233 9.29 3.64 -7.92
CA ILE A 233 8.96 2.21 -7.98
C ILE A 233 10.13 1.33 -7.52
N VAL A 234 11.35 1.62 -7.97
CA VAL A 234 12.57 0.92 -7.55
C VAL A 234 12.79 1.13 -6.05
N TYR A 235 12.61 2.36 -5.55
CA TYR A 235 12.79 2.69 -4.14
C TYR A 235 11.80 1.91 -3.27
N ASP A 236 10.52 1.93 -3.60
CA ASP A 236 9.49 1.19 -2.88
C ASP A 236 9.78 -0.32 -2.88
N PHE A 237 10.18 -0.88 -4.03
CA PHE A 237 10.57 -2.28 -4.13
C PHE A 237 11.78 -2.62 -3.26
N MET A 238 12.84 -1.80 -3.29
CA MET A 238 14.04 -2.00 -2.48
C MET A 238 13.77 -1.86 -0.98
N GLU A 239 12.89 -0.93 -0.58
CA GLU A 239 12.49 -0.79 0.82
C GLU A 239 11.64 -1.99 1.29
N LEU A 240 10.78 -2.58 0.45
CA LEU A 240 10.11 -3.84 0.77
C LEU A 240 11.11 -4.98 1.01
N VAL A 241 12.06 -5.16 0.09
CA VAL A 241 13.05 -6.25 0.16
C VAL A 241 13.97 -6.07 1.37
N SER A 242 14.56 -4.88 1.52
CA SER A 242 15.55 -4.59 2.59
C SER A 242 14.96 -4.70 3.99
N ARG A 243 13.67 -4.37 4.16
CA ARG A 243 12.95 -4.49 5.43
C ARG A 243 12.38 -5.89 5.67
N GLY A 244 12.58 -6.82 4.74
CA GLY A 244 12.03 -8.17 4.82
C GLY A 244 10.50 -8.20 4.79
N LEU A 245 9.86 -7.19 4.19
CA LEU A 245 8.41 -7.17 4.01
C LEU A 245 8.02 -8.08 2.85
N ARG A 246 6.76 -8.55 2.88
CA ARG A 246 6.20 -9.50 1.91
C ARG A 246 4.87 -9.01 1.42
N VAL A 247 4.48 -9.47 0.24
CA VAL A 247 3.22 -9.12 -0.40
C VAL A 247 2.36 -10.37 -0.55
N LYS A 248 1.04 -10.23 -0.37
CA LYS A 248 0.06 -11.30 -0.58
C LYS A 248 -1.20 -10.74 -1.23
N ARG A 249 -1.98 -11.58 -1.92
CA ARG A 249 -3.35 -11.23 -2.32
C ARG A 249 -4.33 -11.40 -1.17
N CYS A 250 -5.18 -10.40 -0.97
CA CYS A 250 -6.26 -10.46 0.00
C CYS A 250 -7.28 -11.51 -0.42
N LYS A 251 -7.63 -12.46 0.46
CA LYS A 251 -8.64 -13.50 0.16
C LYS A 251 -10.05 -12.95 -0.09
N LEU A 252 -10.33 -11.70 0.26
CA LEU A 252 -11.63 -11.07 0.05
C LEU A 252 -11.70 -10.25 -1.24
N CYS A 253 -10.81 -9.26 -1.39
CA CYS A 253 -10.85 -8.33 -2.53
C CYS A 253 -9.87 -8.70 -3.67
N ASN A 254 -9.13 -9.79 -3.52
CA ASN A 254 -8.14 -10.33 -4.47
C ASN A 254 -7.00 -9.37 -4.88
N ARG A 255 -6.92 -8.21 -4.23
CA ARG A 255 -5.90 -7.19 -4.47
C ARG A 255 -4.70 -7.42 -3.54
N TYR A 256 -3.51 -7.03 -3.97
CA TYR A 256 -2.25 -7.15 -3.23
C TYR A 256 -2.20 -6.24 -1.99
N PHE A 257 -1.48 -6.69 -0.97
CA PHE A 257 -1.18 -5.88 0.21
C PHE A 257 0.10 -6.35 0.89
N VAL A 258 0.75 -5.43 1.60
CA VAL A 258 1.98 -5.70 2.36
C VAL A 258 1.65 -6.33 3.71
N LEU A 259 2.38 -7.38 4.06
CA LEU A 259 2.34 -8.04 5.36
C LEU A 259 3.20 -7.25 6.36
N LYS A 260 2.57 -6.38 7.15
CA LYS A 260 3.25 -5.55 8.17
C LYS A 260 3.81 -6.36 9.35
N ASN A 261 3.12 -7.44 9.74
CA ASN A 261 3.52 -8.37 10.81
C ASN A 261 3.54 -9.80 10.26
N LYS A 262 4.13 -10.77 10.99
CA LYS A 262 4.35 -12.18 10.60
C LYS A 262 3.25 -12.79 9.70
N HIS A 263 3.69 -13.68 8.80
CA HIS A 263 3.08 -14.41 7.66
C HIS A 263 1.59 -14.85 7.67
N HIS A 264 0.78 -14.51 8.68
CA HIS A 264 -0.58 -15.04 8.88
C HIS A 264 -1.72 -14.12 8.45
N ALA A 265 -1.44 -12.87 8.04
CA ALA A 265 -2.53 -12.01 7.58
C ALA A 265 -3.09 -12.51 6.23
N GLU A 266 -4.39 -12.81 6.21
CA GLU A 266 -5.07 -13.30 5.01
C GLU A 266 -5.91 -12.22 4.31
N TYR A 267 -6.16 -11.11 5.02
CA TYR A 267 -7.03 -10.02 4.56
C TYR A 267 -6.34 -8.67 4.77
N CYS A 268 -6.51 -7.76 3.80
CA CYS A 268 -5.97 -6.41 3.87
C CYS A 268 -6.81 -5.48 4.77
N SER A 269 -6.28 -4.31 5.12
CA SER A 269 -7.00 -3.31 5.93
C SER A 269 -7.91 -2.38 5.11
N ARG A 270 -8.08 -2.60 3.80
CA ARG A 270 -8.90 -1.73 2.95
C ARG A 270 -10.38 -1.85 3.31
N LYS A 271 -11.07 -0.70 3.29
CA LYS A 271 -12.51 -0.60 3.55
C LYS A 271 -13.29 -1.15 2.35
N THR A 272 -14.35 -1.88 2.67
CA THR A 272 -15.40 -2.32 1.75
C THR A 272 -16.46 -1.22 1.64
N GLU A 273 -17.42 -1.38 0.73
CA GLU A 273 -18.55 -0.44 0.54
C GLU A 273 -19.32 -0.18 1.84
N ASN A 274 -19.41 -1.17 2.73
CA ASN A 274 -20.09 -1.07 4.02
C ASN A 274 -19.25 -0.39 5.12
N GLY A 275 -18.15 0.29 4.76
CA GLY A 275 -17.23 0.98 5.68
C GLY A 275 -16.35 0.06 6.54
N ARG A 276 -16.64 -1.24 6.59
CA ARG A 276 -15.85 -2.27 7.29
C ARG A 276 -14.63 -2.70 6.49
N THR A 277 -13.55 -3.08 7.16
CA THR A 277 -12.32 -3.55 6.49
C THR A 277 -12.40 -5.00 6.03
N CYS A 278 -11.59 -5.39 5.05
CA CYS A 278 -11.53 -6.78 4.59
C CYS A 278 -11.17 -7.74 5.75
N LYS A 279 -10.34 -7.31 6.72
CA LYS A 279 -10.05 -8.06 7.95
C LYS A 279 -11.29 -8.33 8.82
N GLN A 280 -12.26 -7.42 8.84
CA GLN A 280 -13.48 -7.56 9.63
C GLN A 280 -14.56 -8.39 8.91
N VAL A 281 -14.56 -8.37 7.57
CA VAL A 281 -15.59 -8.99 6.73
C VAL A 281 -15.17 -10.40 6.30
N GLY A 282 -13.94 -10.57 5.83
CA GLY A 282 -13.44 -11.80 5.24
C GLY A 282 -13.62 -13.06 6.10
N PRO A 283 -13.13 -13.07 7.37
CA PRO A 283 -13.30 -14.23 8.24
C PRO A 283 -14.77 -14.57 8.51
N LYS A 284 -15.65 -13.55 8.60
CA LYS A 284 -17.08 -13.75 8.83
C LYS A 284 -17.77 -14.38 7.64
N LEU A 285 -17.41 -13.98 6.41
CA LEU A 285 -17.95 -14.58 5.20
C LEU A 285 -17.56 -16.05 5.08
N VAL A 286 -16.29 -16.38 5.31
CA VAL A 286 -15.82 -17.78 5.31
C VAL A 286 -16.54 -18.58 6.40
N PHE A 287 -16.63 -18.04 7.62
CA PHE A 287 -17.34 -18.70 8.71
C PHE A 287 -18.82 -18.94 8.39
N ASN A 288 -19.53 -17.94 7.85
CA ASN A 288 -20.94 -18.09 7.48
C ASN A 288 -21.14 -19.10 6.35
N ALA A 289 -20.28 -19.08 5.31
CA ALA A 289 -20.33 -20.06 4.24
C ALA A 289 -20.08 -21.48 4.74
N GLU A 290 -19.14 -21.65 5.68
CA GLU A 290 -18.88 -22.94 6.33
C GLU A 290 -20.10 -23.44 7.12
N LEU A 291 -20.77 -22.55 7.86
CA LEU A 291 -22.01 -22.88 8.59
C LEU A 291 -23.19 -23.23 7.67
N GLU A 292 -23.20 -22.77 6.42
CA GLU A 292 -24.26 -23.08 5.46
C GLU A 292 -24.13 -24.48 4.84
N LYS A 293 -22.99 -25.16 5.02
CA LYS A 293 -22.80 -26.54 4.54
C LYS A 293 -23.72 -27.51 5.29
N PRO A 294 -24.27 -28.55 4.62
CA PRO A 294 -25.17 -29.52 5.24
C PRO A 294 -24.56 -30.23 6.45
N GLU A 295 -23.28 -30.56 6.39
CA GLU A 295 -22.52 -31.20 7.49
C GLU A 295 -22.42 -30.34 8.76
N ASN A 296 -22.63 -29.03 8.66
CA ASN A 296 -22.49 -28.09 9.79
C ASN A 296 -23.84 -27.66 10.37
N THR A 297 -24.91 -28.43 10.14
CA THR A 297 -26.27 -28.10 10.60
C THR A 297 -26.34 -27.90 12.11
N ALA A 298 -25.69 -28.76 12.91
CA ALA A 298 -25.64 -28.60 14.36
C ALA A 298 -24.89 -27.33 14.81
N LEU A 299 -23.77 -26.97 14.15
CA LEU A 299 -23.05 -25.71 14.43
C LEU A 299 -23.86 -24.48 14.05
N ARG A 300 -24.62 -24.55 12.96
CA ARG A 300 -25.51 -23.46 12.53
C ARG A 300 -26.61 -23.21 13.56
N GLU A 301 -27.21 -24.27 14.10
CA GLU A 301 -28.23 -24.15 15.15
C GLU A 301 -27.62 -23.63 16.46
N TYR A 302 -26.42 -24.06 16.83
CA TYR A 302 -25.68 -23.50 17.95
C TYR A 302 -25.47 -21.97 17.81
N GLU A 303 -25.02 -21.50 16.65
CA GLU A 303 -24.81 -20.06 16.42
C GLU A 303 -26.14 -19.28 16.43
N ARG A 304 -27.24 -19.88 15.97
CA ARG A 304 -28.59 -19.31 16.11
C ARG A 304 -28.96 -19.12 17.58
N ILE A 305 -28.77 -20.15 18.41
CA ILE A 305 -29.04 -20.10 19.86
C ILE A 305 -28.16 -19.03 20.52
N ARG A 306 -26.87 -19.01 20.19
CA ARG A 306 -25.90 -18.03 20.70
C ARG A 306 -26.29 -16.60 20.37
N ARG A 307 -26.71 -16.33 19.13
CA ARG A 307 -27.18 -14.99 18.71
C ARG A 307 -28.42 -14.56 19.49
N MET A 308 -29.39 -15.46 19.71
CA MET A 308 -30.56 -15.17 20.54
C MET A 308 -30.18 -14.83 21.98
N LYS A 309 -29.26 -15.60 22.59
CA LYS A 309 -28.74 -15.35 23.94
C LYS A 309 -27.97 -14.02 24.03
N GLN A 310 -27.20 -13.66 23.00
CA GLN A 310 -26.49 -12.38 22.94
C GLN A 310 -27.44 -11.19 22.84
N GLN A 311 -28.52 -11.30 22.05
CA GLN A 311 -29.58 -10.28 22.02
C GLN A 311 -30.35 -10.18 23.34
N GLN A 312 -30.48 -11.28 24.08
CA GLN A 312 -31.04 -11.25 25.44
C GLN A 312 -30.09 -10.53 26.39
N LEU A 313 -28.78 -10.81 26.34
CA LEU A 313 -27.77 -10.12 27.14
C LEU A 313 -27.81 -8.61 26.90
N GLU A 314 -27.85 -8.16 25.66
CA GLU A 314 -27.91 -6.72 25.34
C GLU A 314 -29.17 -6.05 25.89
N ARG A 315 -30.33 -6.73 25.79
CA ARG A 315 -31.59 -6.26 26.40
C ARG A 315 -31.55 -6.25 27.92
N ASP A 316 -30.90 -7.21 28.56
CA ASP A 316 -30.77 -7.29 30.01
C ASP A 316 -29.77 -6.22 30.50
N ARG A 317 -28.65 -5.98 29.81
CA ARG A 317 -27.67 -4.91 30.12
C ARG A 317 -28.28 -3.51 30.05
N ASN A 318 -29.13 -3.24 29.07
CA ASN A 318 -29.82 -1.95 28.95
C ASN A 318 -30.81 -1.69 30.09
N LYS A 319 -31.14 -2.71 30.91
CA LYS A 319 -32.01 -2.60 32.09
C LYS A 319 -31.22 -2.60 33.41
N GLU A 320 -29.90 -2.77 33.36
CA GLU A 320 -29.07 -2.76 34.56
C GLU A 320 -29.03 -1.35 35.18
N THR A 321 -29.12 -1.32 36.50
CA THR A 321 -28.86 -0.17 37.37
C THR A 321 -27.47 -0.31 38.00
N GLU A 322 -26.96 0.72 38.69
CA GLU A 322 -25.67 0.63 39.40
C GLU A 322 -25.59 -0.56 40.38
N GLU A 323 -26.72 -0.92 41.01
CA GLU A 323 -26.82 -2.06 41.94
C GLU A 323 -26.85 -3.43 41.26
N THR A 324 -27.24 -3.50 39.99
CA THR A 324 -27.41 -4.76 39.23
C THR A 324 -26.39 -4.93 38.11
N MET A 325 -25.43 -4.01 38.02
CA MET A 325 -24.37 -4.00 37.02
C MET A 325 -23.60 -5.33 37.01
N GLY A 326 -23.55 -5.97 35.83
CA GLY A 326 -22.84 -7.24 35.64
C GLY A 326 -23.66 -8.50 35.89
N GLN A 327 -24.89 -8.40 36.42
CA GLN A 327 -25.78 -9.56 36.59
C GLN A 327 -26.23 -10.15 35.25
N ALA A 328 -26.47 -9.32 34.24
CA ALA A 328 -26.81 -9.76 32.89
C ALA A 328 -25.66 -10.54 32.25
N GLN A 329 -24.42 -10.07 32.45
CA GLN A 329 -23.22 -10.76 31.97
C GLN A 329 -23.04 -12.11 32.68
N ALA A 330 -23.16 -12.14 34.02
CA ALA A 330 -23.06 -13.38 34.80
C ALA A 330 -24.10 -14.43 34.38
N LYS A 331 -25.33 -14.00 34.07
CA LYS A 331 -26.39 -14.87 33.54
C LYS A 331 -26.07 -15.41 32.15
N PHE A 332 -25.46 -14.60 31.28
CA PHE A 332 -24.97 -15.07 29.98
C PHE A 332 -23.83 -16.07 30.14
N ASP A 333 -22.90 -15.82 31.08
CA ASP A 333 -21.73 -16.67 31.31
C ASP A 333 -22.11 -18.06 31.86
N LYS A 334 -23.14 -18.15 32.71
CA LYS A 334 -23.73 -19.43 33.14
C LYS A 334 -24.15 -20.33 31.96
N TRP A 335 -24.56 -19.72 30.84
CA TRP A 335 -24.86 -20.47 29.63
C TRP A 335 -23.66 -20.61 28.68
N SER A 336 -22.90 -19.53 28.47
CA SER A 336 -21.87 -19.46 27.43
C SER A 336 -20.68 -20.38 27.71
N ILE A 337 -20.24 -20.47 28.97
CA ILE A 337 -19.09 -21.30 29.39
C ILE A 337 -19.34 -22.80 29.12
N PRO A 338 -20.40 -23.43 29.65
CA PRO A 338 -20.67 -24.84 29.36
C PRO A 338 -21.02 -25.07 27.88
N ALA A 339 -21.65 -24.11 27.22
CA ALA A 339 -21.97 -24.20 25.79
C ALA A 339 -20.71 -24.20 24.91
N MET A 340 -19.68 -23.42 25.28
CA MET A 340 -18.38 -23.44 24.60
C MET A 340 -17.65 -24.78 24.82
N ALA A 341 -17.69 -25.33 26.03
CA ALA A 341 -17.08 -26.64 26.32
C ALA A 341 -17.74 -27.78 25.51
N LEU A 342 -19.07 -27.76 25.35
CA LEU A 342 -19.77 -28.72 24.47
C LEU A 342 -19.39 -28.53 23.00
N ARG A 343 -19.27 -27.28 22.54
CA ARG A 343 -18.84 -26.98 21.17
C ARG A 343 -17.43 -27.51 20.88
N GLU A 344 -16.51 -27.40 21.84
CA GLU A 344 -15.15 -27.94 21.71
C GLU A 344 -15.16 -29.46 21.58
N LYS A 345 -15.96 -30.16 22.39
CA LYS A 345 -16.13 -31.62 22.27
C LYS A 345 -16.72 -32.04 20.93
N PHE A 346 -17.72 -31.29 20.45
CA PHE A 346 -18.34 -31.53 19.14
C PHE A 346 -17.33 -31.36 18.00
N ILE A 347 -16.57 -30.25 17.99
CA ILE A 347 -15.53 -29.99 16.98
C ILE A 347 -14.41 -31.04 17.02
N ALA A 348 -14.11 -31.59 18.20
CA ALA A 348 -13.15 -32.67 18.37
C ALA A 348 -13.67 -34.04 17.92
N GLY A 349 -14.93 -34.15 17.48
CA GLY A 349 -15.57 -35.41 17.10
C GLY A 349 -15.85 -36.35 18.27
N ILE A 350 -15.91 -35.82 19.50
CA ILE A 350 -16.14 -36.60 20.72
C ILE A 350 -17.64 -36.88 20.92
N ILE A 351 -18.50 -35.98 20.44
CA ILE A 351 -19.96 -36.06 20.56
C ILE A 351 -20.61 -35.80 19.20
N GLU A 352 -21.73 -36.46 18.95
CA GLU A 352 -22.50 -36.35 17.71
C GLU A 352 -23.48 -35.14 17.75
N ASP A 353 -24.04 -34.78 16.59
CA ASP A 353 -24.94 -33.64 16.39
C ASP A 353 -26.09 -33.57 17.42
N ASP A 354 -26.78 -34.69 17.64
CA ASP A 354 -27.94 -34.77 18.53
C ASP A 354 -27.56 -34.57 20.01
N GLU A 355 -26.45 -35.17 20.44
CA GLU A 355 -25.92 -35.03 21.80
C GLU A 355 -25.47 -33.59 22.06
N PHE A 356 -24.80 -32.98 21.07
CA PHE A 356 -24.37 -31.59 21.13
C PHE A 356 -25.57 -30.63 21.26
N LEU A 357 -26.57 -30.73 20.37
CA LEU A 357 -27.72 -29.82 20.37
C LEU A 357 -28.61 -30.00 21.61
N THR A 358 -28.78 -31.24 22.07
CA THR A 358 -29.53 -31.55 23.29
C THR A 358 -28.81 -30.97 24.51
N GLY A 359 -27.48 -31.14 24.58
CA GLY A 359 -26.65 -30.54 25.61
C GLY A 359 -26.78 -29.01 25.65
N ILE A 360 -26.71 -28.33 24.49
CA ILE A 360 -26.84 -26.86 24.40
C ILE A 360 -28.20 -26.35 24.89
N LYS A 361 -29.29 -27.05 24.54
CA LYS A 361 -30.66 -26.69 24.97
C LYS A 361 -30.85 -26.91 26.48
N ASN A 362 -30.23 -27.95 27.04
CA ASN A 362 -30.39 -28.33 28.44
C ASN A 362 -29.59 -27.48 29.44
N ILE A 363 -28.65 -26.65 28.98
CA ILE A 363 -27.95 -25.67 29.84
C ILE A 363 -28.96 -24.67 30.46
N ALA A 364 -30.18 -24.57 29.93
CA ALA A 364 -31.21 -23.64 30.40
C ALA A 364 -32.05 -24.08 31.63
N LEU A 365 -31.61 -25.06 32.43
CA LEU A 365 -32.39 -25.58 33.58
C LEU A 365 -31.67 -25.58 34.95
N CYS A 366 -30.60 -24.79 35.16
CA CYS A 366 -29.95 -24.65 36.48
C CYS A 366 -29.68 -23.20 36.87
#